data_AF-A0A1X7TK22-F1
#
_entry.id   AF-A0A1X7TK22-F1
#
_cell.length_a   1.000
_cell.length_b   1.000
_cell.length_c   1.000
_cell.angle_alpha   90.00
_cell.angle_beta   90.00
_cell.angle_gamma   90.00
#
_symmetry.space_group_name_H-M   'P 1'
#
loop_
_entity.id
_entity.type
_entity.pdbx_description
1 polymer ?
#
loop_
_entity_poly.entity_id
_entity_poly.type
_entity_poly.pdbx_seq_one_letter_code
_entity_poly.pdbx_strand_id
1 'polypeptide(L)'
;MKGSPDVILSKEGVTQGDPLSMFIYAVATVPLIRKLNQISGVTQLWYADDSSAIGGLSQLHVWFDLLIEIGPHYGYFPEPRKSSLIIKSNVSVEDTRGFSDVGVNVVTSCRFLGGIIGSDVGRDEFVSLKSEEWEHYVNFVI
;
A
#
# COMPACT_ATOMS: atom_id res chain seq x y z
N MET A 1 -18.66 20.62 -19.54
CA MET A 1 -19.34 21.51 -18.58
C MET A 1 -18.33 22.60 -18.21
N LYS A 2 -18.49 23.82 -18.73
CA LYS A 2 -17.63 24.99 -18.43
C LYS A 2 -18.52 26.13 -17.96
N GLY A 3 -18.13 26.77 -16.85
CA GLY A 3 -18.55 28.12 -16.45
C GLY A 3 -19.81 28.20 -15.59
N SER A 4 -19.69 27.86 -14.30
CA SER A 4 -20.52 28.45 -13.25
C SER A 4 -19.73 29.61 -12.61
N PRO A 5 -20.37 30.74 -12.22
CA PRO A 5 -19.73 31.79 -11.41
C PRO A 5 -19.44 31.34 -9.96
N ASP A 6 -19.87 30.14 -9.57
CA ASP A 6 -19.68 29.63 -8.22
C ASP A 6 -18.20 29.31 -7.94
N VAL A 7 -17.66 29.93 -6.89
CA VAL A 7 -16.31 29.66 -6.41
C VAL A 7 -16.36 28.45 -5.48
N ILE A 8 -15.70 27.37 -5.88
CA ILE A 8 -15.47 26.20 -5.02
C ILE A 8 -14.12 26.37 -4.32
N LEU A 9 -14.14 26.55 -3.01
CA LEU A 9 -12.91 26.62 -2.20
C LEU A 9 -12.43 25.21 -1.87
N SER A 10 -11.13 24.96 -2.03
CA SER A 10 -10.47 23.77 -1.50
C SER A 10 -10.35 23.91 0.02
N LYS A 11 -11.19 23.20 0.78
CA LYS A 11 -11.27 23.31 2.24
C LYS A 11 -10.60 22.15 3.00
N GLU A 12 -10.26 21.08 2.30
CA GLU A 12 -9.67 19.86 2.87
C GLU A 12 -8.59 19.32 1.92
N GLY A 13 -7.51 18.80 2.52
CA GLY A 13 -6.41 18.20 1.77
C GLY A 13 -5.56 19.21 0.99
N VAL A 14 -4.88 18.70 -0.02
CA VAL A 14 -3.98 19.46 -0.90
C VAL A 14 -4.41 19.25 -2.35
N THR A 15 -4.30 20.29 -3.18
CA THR A 15 -4.83 20.25 -4.54
C THR A 15 -3.95 19.38 -5.45
N GLN A 16 -4.53 18.36 -6.08
CA GLN A 16 -3.79 17.53 -7.05
C GLN A 16 -3.30 18.39 -8.24
N GLY A 17 -2.04 18.23 -8.61
CA GLY A 17 -1.39 19.01 -9.67
C GLY A 17 -0.70 20.29 -9.19
N ASP A 18 -0.88 20.68 -7.92
CA ASP A 18 -0.04 21.72 -7.30
C ASP A 18 1.35 21.12 -6.97
N PRO A 19 2.46 21.75 -7.43
CA PRO A 19 3.82 21.29 -7.15
C PRO A 19 4.15 21.11 -5.66
N LEU A 20 3.47 21.81 -4.75
CA LEU A 20 3.71 21.73 -3.31
C LEU A 20 2.89 20.67 -2.60
N SER A 21 1.85 20.13 -3.22
CA SER A 21 0.90 19.22 -2.59
C SER A 21 1.56 17.98 -2.01
N MET A 22 2.46 17.33 -2.76
CA MET A 22 3.14 16.12 -2.27
C MET A 22 4.08 16.39 -1.11
N PHE A 23 4.73 17.56 -1.07
CA PHE A 23 5.57 17.94 0.06
C PHE A 23 4.74 18.16 1.33
N ILE A 24 3.61 18.85 1.20
CA ILE A 24 2.70 19.08 2.33
C ILE A 24 2.14 17.76 2.83
N TYR A 25 1.68 16.88 1.92
CA TYR A 25 1.21 15.54 2.27
C TYR A 25 2.29 14.73 3.00
N ALA A 26 3.52 14.70 2.48
CA ALA A 26 4.62 13.98 3.10
C ALA A 26 4.93 14.50 4.52
N VAL A 27 4.97 15.82 4.72
CA VAL A 27 5.19 16.41 6.05
C VAL A 27 4.03 16.11 7.00
N ALA A 28 2.79 16.17 6.51
CA ALA A 28 1.59 15.92 7.30
C ALA A 28 1.49 14.46 7.81
N THR A 29 2.03 13.50 7.06
CA THR A 29 2.02 12.08 7.45
C THR A 29 3.19 11.68 8.37
N VAL A 30 4.26 12.47 8.47
CA VAL A 30 5.42 12.16 9.35
C VAL A 30 5.03 11.81 10.80
N PRO A 31 4.10 12.54 11.48
CA PRO A 31 3.71 12.19 12.84
C PRO A 31 3.01 10.82 12.94
N LEU A 32 2.20 10.44 11.94
CA LEU A 32 1.59 9.10 11.85
C LEU A 32 2.68 8.03 11.76
N ILE A 33 3.62 8.20 10.82
CA ILE A 33 4.72 7.26 10.60
C ILE A 33 5.55 7.07 11.87
N ARG A 34 5.83 8.17 12.60
CA ARG A 34 6.57 8.14 13.86
C ARG A 34 5.83 7.40 14.97
N LYS A 35 4.51 7.56 15.09
CA LYS A 35 3.70 6.80 16.06
C LYS A 35 3.74 5.30 15.76
N LEU A 36 3.57 4.93 14.49
CA LEU A 36 3.63 3.54 14.06
C LEU A 36 5.02 2.91 14.27
N ASN A 37 6.09 3.71 14.15
CA ASN A 37 7.48 3.26 14.38
C ASN A 37 7.77 2.92 15.85
N GLN A 38 6.86 3.21 16.78
CA GLN A 38 7.01 2.82 18.18
C GLN A 38 6.72 1.33 18.41
N ILE A 39 6.11 0.64 17.44
CA ILE A 39 5.82 -0.79 17.50
C ILE A 39 7.11 -1.58 17.26
N SER A 40 7.58 -2.27 18.30
CA SER A 40 8.80 -3.08 18.23
C SER A 40 8.62 -4.28 17.29
N GLY A 41 9.67 -4.61 16.54
CA GLY A 41 9.67 -5.76 15.62
C GLY A 41 8.97 -5.52 14.29
N VAL A 42 8.59 -4.28 13.99
CA VAL A 42 8.06 -3.86 12.68
C VAL A 42 9.03 -2.88 12.01
N THR A 43 9.37 -3.17 10.76
CA THR A 43 10.07 -2.23 9.89
C THR A 43 9.09 -1.70 8.85
N GLN A 44 8.99 -0.38 8.73
CA GLN A 44 8.08 0.29 7.81
C GLN A 44 8.79 0.81 6.57
N LEU A 45 8.05 0.86 5.45
CA LEU A 45 8.42 1.52 4.22
C LEU A 45 7.23 2.34 3.72
N TRP A 46 7.46 3.59 3.37
CA TRP A 46 6.45 4.53 2.92
C TRP A 46 6.88 5.15 1.59
N TYR A 47 5.99 5.13 0.60
CA TYR A 47 6.20 5.75 -0.69
C TYR A 47 4.92 6.47 -1.12
N ALA A 48 4.95 7.81 -1.13
CA ALA A 48 3.76 8.62 -1.28
C ALA A 48 2.66 8.18 -0.28
N ASP A 49 1.48 7.78 -0.76
CA ASP A 49 0.36 7.24 0.02
C ASP A 49 0.43 5.73 0.24
N ASP A 50 1.32 5.01 -0.44
CA ASP A 50 1.51 3.58 -0.21
C ASP A 50 2.36 3.35 1.05
N SER A 51 1.78 2.60 1.99
CA SER A 51 2.48 2.14 3.20
C SER A 51 2.72 0.63 3.15
N SER A 52 3.81 0.19 3.77
CA SER A 52 4.15 -1.22 3.89
C SER A 52 4.91 -1.47 5.17
N ALA A 53 4.73 -2.67 5.72
CA ALA A 53 5.37 -3.09 6.95
C ALA A 53 5.83 -4.55 6.84
N ILE A 54 6.97 -4.84 7.44
CA ILE A 54 7.49 -6.20 7.60
C ILE A 54 7.75 -6.48 9.07
N GLY A 55 7.32 -7.64 9.55
CA GLY A 55 7.41 -8.03 10.95
C GLY A 55 6.78 -9.39 11.21
N GLY A 56 6.76 -9.81 12.47
CA GLY A 56 5.97 -10.95 12.89
C GLY A 56 4.47 -10.69 12.76
N LEU A 57 3.68 -11.73 12.57
CA LEU A 57 2.26 -11.60 12.24
C LEU A 57 1.47 -10.86 13.33
N SER A 58 1.76 -11.13 14.60
CA SER A 58 1.14 -10.42 15.73
C SER A 58 1.53 -8.95 15.79
N GLN A 59 2.80 -8.62 15.51
CA GLN A 59 3.25 -7.23 15.46
C GLN A 59 2.64 -6.48 14.27
N LEU A 60 2.50 -7.14 13.11
CA LEU A 60 1.83 -6.57 11.94
C LEU A 60 0.35 -6.30 12.22
N HIS A 61 -0.31 -7.15 13.00
CA HIS A 61 -1.71 -6.94 13.38
C HIS A 61 -1.86 -5.68 14.23
N VAL A 62 -1.03 -5.55 15.28
CA VAL A 62 -0.99 -4.35 16.12
C VAL A 62 -0.68 -3.10 15.30
N TRP A 63 0.24 -3.20 14.35
CA TRP A 63 0.59 -2.10 13.45
C TRP A 63 -0.56 -1.71 12.53
N PHE A 64 -1.25 -2.69 11.94
CA PHE A 64 -2.35 -2.43 11.02
C PHE A 64 -3.57 -1.87 11.73
N ASP A 65 -3.92 -2.41 12.91
CA ASP A 65 -5.01 -1.90 13.74
C ASP A 65 -4.76 -0.45 14.14
N LEU A 66 -3.54 -0.15 14.61
CA LEU A 66 -3.16 1.21 14.96
C LEU A 66 -3.22 2.13 13.73
N LEU A 67 -2.74 1.68 12.57
CA LEU A 67 -2.81 2.45 11.32
C LEU A 67 -4.25 2.79 10.94
N ILE A 68 -5.19 1.85 11.06
CA ILE A 68 -6.62 2.08 10.82
C ILE A 68 -7.19 3.08 11.83
N GLU A 69 -6.84 2.93 13.12
CA GLU A 69 -7.36 3.77 14.20
C GLU A 69 -6.90 5.23 14.08
N ILE A 70 -5.58 5.46 13.94
CA ILE A 70 -5.01 6.80 14.02
C ILE A 70 -4.75 7.44 12.65
N GLY A 71 -4.73 6.67 11.57
CA GLY A 71 -4.54 7.18 10.21
C GLY A 71 -5.45 8.36 9.84
N PRO A 72 -6.78 8.25 10.07
CA PRO A 72 -7.73 9.31 9.72
C PRO A 72 -7.43 10.68 10.36
N HIS A 73 -6.81 10.71 11.55
CA HIS A 73 -6.40 11.96 12.19
C HIS A 73 -5.32 12.73 11.41
N TYR A 74 -4.65 12.07 10.47
CA TYR A 74 -3.61 12.63 9.62
C TYR A 74 -4.03 12.70 8.14
N GLY A 75 -5.32 12.48 7.85
CA GLY A 75 -5.82 12.41 6.47
C GLY A 75 -5.38 11.16 5.71
N TYR A 76 -4.92 10.12 6.42
CA TYR A 76 -4.55 8.82 5.83
C TYR A 76 -5.66 7.81 6.09
N PHE A 77 -6.26 7.27 5.03
CA PHE A 77 -7.39 6.34 5.15
C PHE A 77 -7.01 4.99 4.52
N PRO A 78 -6.52 4.03 5.33
CA PRO A 78 -6.20 2.71 4.83
C PRO A 78 -7.45 2.02 4.27
N GLU A 79 -7.30 1.30 3.16
CA GLU A 79 -8.35 0.49 2.56
C GLU A 79 -7.97 -0.99 2.68
N PRO A 80 -8.48 -1.73 3.69
CA PRO A 80 -8.13 -3.12 3.92
C PRO A 80 -8.36 -4.01 2.70
N ARG A 81 -9.43 -3.77 1.93
CA ARG A 81 -9.77 -4.60 0.76
C ARG A 81 -8.80 -4.47 -0.40
N LYS A 82 -8.07 -3.36 -0.46
CA LYS A 82 -6.99 -3.12 -1.43
C LYS A 82 -5.61 -3.50 -0.87
N SER A 83 -5.53 -3.89 0.40
CA SER A 83 -4.29 -4.27 1.05
C SER A 83 -4.00 -5.76 0.84
N SER A 84 -2.72 -6.13 0.91
CA SER A 84 -2.27 -7.52 0.81
C SER A 84 -1.33 -7.87 1.96
N LEU A 85 -1.59 -9.01 2.60
CA LEU A 85 -0.67 -9.64 3.54
C LEU A 85 0.09 -10.75 2.78
N ILE A 86 1.40 -10.55 2.59
CA ILE A 86 2.27 -11.56 1.97
C ILE A 86 2.77 -12.52 3.05
N ILE A 87 2.39 -13.79 2.96
CA ILE A 87 2.80 -14.84 3.89
C ILE A 87 3.77 -15.84 3.25
N LYS A 88 4.62 -16.45 4.08
CA LYS A 88 5.45 -17.60 3.69
C LYS A 88 4.59 -18.87 3.67
N SER A 89 5.01 -19.86 2.87
CA SER A 89 4.29 -21.13 2.69
C SER A 89 4.09 -21.95 3.99
N ASN A 90 4.86 -21.67 5.03
CA ASN A 90 4.80 -22.36 6.31
C ASN A 90 3.87 -21.68 7.35
N VAL A 91 3.19 -20.59 6.99
CA VAL A 91 2.23 -19.88 7.85
C VAL A 91 0.84 -20.49 7.65
N SER A 92 0.14 -20.80 8.74
CA SER A 92 -1.22 -21.32 8.67
C SER A 92 -2.21 -20.23 8.26
N VAL A 93 -3.23 -20.59 7.49
CA VAL A 93 -4.36 -19.70 7.18
C VAL A 93 -5.06 -19.24 8.47
N GLU A 94 -5.10 -20.10 9.50
CA GLU A 94 -5.71 -19.78 10.79
C GLU A 94 -5.02 -18.62 11.49
N ASP A 95 -3.69 -18.54 11.38
CA ASP A 95 -2.90 -17.46 11.98
C ASP A 95 -3.21 -16.10 11.32
N THR A 96 -3.72 -16.12 10.09
CA THR A 96 -4.02 -14.92 9.30
C THR A 96 -5.46 -14.42 9.41
N ARG A 97 -6.32 -15.10 10.19
CA ARG A 97 -7.77 -14.80 10.25
C ARG A 97 -8.07 -13.33 10.58
N GLY A 98 -7.34 -12.74 11.52
CA GLY A 98 -7.54 -11.33 11.89
C GLY A 98 -7.42 -10.35 10.72
N PHE A 99 -6.59 -10.68 9.72
CA PHE A 99 -6.44 -9.89 8.49
C PHE A 99 -7.56 -10.17 7.48
N SER A 100 -7.93 -11.44 7.30
CA SER A 100 -9.01 -11.80 6.37
C SER A 100 -10.37 -11.29 6.84
N ASP A 101 -10.61 -11.24 8.15
CA ASP A 101 -11.88 -10.79 8.74
C ASP A 101 -12.14 -9.30 8.46
N VAL A 102 -11.09 -8.50 8.33
CA VAL A 102 -11.16 -7.10 7.93
C VAL A 102 -11.02 -6.89 6.41
N GLY A 103 -10.91 -7.98 5.64
CA GLY A 103 -10.91 -7.96 4.17
C GLY A 103 -9.53 -7.80 3.52
N VAL A 104 -8.44 -7.95 4.26
CA VAL A 104 -7.08 -7.95 3.68
C VAL A 104 -6.86 -9.23 2.88
N ASN A 105 -6.29 -9.08 1.68
CA ASN A 105 -6.00 -10.22 0.81
C ASN A 105 -4.76 -10.96 1.32
N VAL A 106 -4.92 -12.22 1.75
CA VAL A 106 -3.78 -13.07 2.14
C VAL A 106 -3.22 -13.77 0.90
N VAL A 107 -1.96 -13.51 0.59
CA VAL A 107 -1.30 -13.97 -0.65
C VAL A 107 0.11 -14.48 -0.36
N THR A 108 0.67 -15.27 -1.27
CA THR A 108 2.07 -15.72 -1.19
C THR A 108 3.03 -14.85 -2.00
N SER A 109 2.49 -13.99 -2.87
CA SER A 109 3.24 -12.99 -3.62
C SER A 109 2.34 -11.84 -4.06
N CYS A 110 2.90 -10.63 -4.18
CA CYS A 110 2.18 -9.44 -4.63
C CYS A 110 3.11 -8.46 -5.37
N ARG A 111 2.55 -7.64 -6.27
CA ARG A 111 3.27 -6.55 -6.90
C ARG A 111 3.65 -5.50 -5.85
N PHE A 112 4.85 -4.96 -5.95
CA PHE A 112 5.35 -3.94 -5.03
C PHE A 112 6.36 -3.02 -5.73
N LEU A 113 6.10 -1.71 -5.75
CA LEU A 113 6.95 -0.67 -6.35
C LEU A 113 7.48 -1.03 -7.76
N GLY A 114 6.61 -1.54 -8.62
CA GLY A 114 6.97 -1.95 -9.99
C GLY A 114 7.59 -3.35 -10.10
N GLY A 115 8.00 -3.99 -9.00
CA GLY A 115 8.46 -5.36 -8.94
C GLY A 115 7.42 -6.33 -8.37
N ILE A 116 7.90 -7.49 -7.90
CA ILE A 116 7.13 -8.50 -7.18
C ILE A 116 7.88 -8.93 -5.93
N ILE A 117 7.15 -9.15 -4.84
CA ILE A 117 7.66 -9.72 -3.59
C ILE A 117 6.86 -10.99 -3.29
N GLY A 118 7.54 -12.04 -2.81
CA GLY A 118 6.88 -13.25 -2.33
C GLY A 118 7.57 -14.53 -2.78
N SER A 119 6.76 -15.54 -3.10
CA SER A 119 7.21 -16.87 -3.52
C SER A 119 8.00 -16.86 -4.84
N ASP A 120 8.87 -17.87 -5.01
CA ASP A 120 9.60 -18.10 -6.27
C ASP A 120 8.64 -18.33 -7.44
N VAL A 121 7.55 -19.06 -7.21
CA VAL A 121 6.50 -19.29 -8.22
C VAL A 121 5.91 -17.96 -8.69
N GLY A 122 5.52 -17.09 -7.76
CA GLY A 122 5.00 -15.76 -8.10
C GLY A 122 6.01 -14.92 -8.88
N ARG A 123 7.29 -14.96 -8.50
CA ARG A 123 8.37 -14.28 -9.24
C ARG A 123 8.46 -14.79 -10.68
N ASP A 124 8.50 -16.10 -10.86
CA ASP A 124 8.71 -16.72 -12.17
C ASP A 124 7.51 -16.47 -13.10
N GLU A 125 6.28 -16.53 -12.56
CA GLU A 125 5.06 -16.13 -13.27
C GLU A 125 5.12 -14.65 -13.70
N PHE A 126 5.53 -13.76 -12.79
CA PHE A 126 5.63 -12.33 -13.09
C PHE A 126 6.65 -12.04 -14.19
N VAL A 127 7.83 -12.66 -14.14
CA VAL A 127 8.87 -12.49 -15.16
C VAL A 127 8.42 -13.02 -16.51
N SER A 128 7.77 -14.19 -16.54
CA SER A 128 7.24 -14.80 -17.76
C SER A 128 6.20 -13.90 -18.42
N LEU A 129 5.20 -13.44 -17.66
CA LEU A 129 4.15 -12.53 -18.14
C LEU A 129 4.72 -11.22 -18.68
N LYS A 130 5.72 -10.64 -18.01
CA LYS A 130 6.37 -9.40 -18.48
C LYS A 130 7.14 -9.61 -19.77
N SER A 131 7.82 -10.75 -19.89
CA SER A 131 8.58 -11.10 -21.09
C SER A 131 7.65 -11.29 -22.29
N GLU A 132 6.55 -12.03 -22.12
CA GLU A 132 5.52 -12.21 -23.14
C GLU A 132 4.87 -10.89 -23.58
N GLU A 133 4.55 -10.01 -22.62
CA GLU A 133 3.99 -8.69 -22.89
C GLU A 133 4.95 -7.83 -23.74
N TRP A 134 6.24 -7.84 -23.41
CA TRP A 134 7.25 -7.10 -24.17
C TRP A 134 7.51 -7.68 -25.55
N GLU A 135 7.58 -9.00 -25.68
CA GLU A 135 7.68 -9.68 -26.97
C GLU A 135 6.49 -9.32 -27.87
N HIS A 136 5.27 -9.31 -27.31
CA HIS A 136 4.09 -8.88 -28.03
C HIS A 136 4.23 -7.45 -28.56
N TYR A 137 4.68 -6.50 -27.73
CA TYR A 137 4.87 -5.12 -28.17
C TYR A 137 5.94 -4.96 -29.25
N VAL A 138 7.06 -5.69 -29.16
CA VAL A 138 8.09 -5.66 -30.20
C VAL A 138 7.53 -6.21 -31.53
N ASN A 139 6.79 -7.32 -31.46
CA ASN A 139 6.23 -7.97 -32.65
C ASN A 139 5.03 -7.23 -33.25
N PHE A 140 4.35 -6.34 -32.50
CA PHE A 140 3.27 -5.49 -33.02
C PHE A 140 3.78 -4.23 -33.74
N VAL A 141 5.05 -3.86 -33.50
CA VAL A 141 5.69 -2.64 -34.03
C VAL A 141 6.55 -2.95 -35.27
N ILE A 142 6.76 -4.23 -35.59
CA ILE A 142 7.41 -4.73 -36.82
C ILE A 142 6.34 -5.23 -37.78
#